data_AF-A0AAW0BLF5-F1
#
_entry.id   AF-A0AAW0BLF5-F1
#
_cell.length_a   1.000
_cell.length_b   1.000
_cell.length_c   1.000
_cell.angle_alpha   90.00
_cell.angle_beta   90.00
_cell.angle_gamma   90.00
#
_symmetry.space_group_name_H-M   'P 1'
#
loop_
_entity.id
_entity.type
_entity.pdbx_description
1 polymer ?
#
loop_
_entity_poly.entity_id
_entity_poly.type
_entity_poly.pdbx_seq_one_letter_code
_entity_poly.pdbx_strand_id
1 'polypeptide(L)'
;MPFEKQGGKPKRNLDEEAYKPSGSVSKKMKIVHAPPEPQHEPEVDVENTSDLEMPPTRYLTPEPTYTSITVPQTPRRHSPGTTFEHFMPSFHPVLSTPIRRANSEAPTASSPLSILETPQKLCGPGRPRTDKPVCNPRGIREFKKTDVEWLAMQAAEKQSAKDEKRRLAELEQKRLADEKARNEVDKAHNIWNSITQSTDDGGFGFKSMKQFFDGIFGTGTSDTTKAKITRFFDRYGAEVAEKIFKRSDKAFDEFLECPLWQERLRKEGQAIQDLLTWAPGTKINDLLKEFTMEKIEEDLRSEAPTLWSILTNISEKGTEARRNKEMGTQVFTTICAMITMVCLQKANNFQLIIGLFLLGSGALKCETDVFAHAGLSVLYTTVIEHINTLSEENLAIIRRVIEEFMCSLCWDNINLAFRVESQRLNSKDHFNSGTTATLIVVHNPFTGLNAAPGDLSLSMNLEHTTSRIPISISPRSLLPSHDDLLTLKKCLLWQLKQAALEHKPEFHHLKPHFPSSPPDVHTEQIALHKTEQYPLSAMHEDESSLDGTINVYNQLMRTSYG
;
A
#
# COMPACT_ATOMS: atom_id res chain seq x y z
N MET A 1 49.43 -52.68 21.52
CA MET A 1 50.05 -52.17 22.75
C MET A 1 49.24 -50.98 23.24
N PRO A 2 48.93 -50.89 24.55
CA PRO A 2 47.94 -49.98 25.12
C PRO A 2 48.57 -48.74 25.77
N PHE A 3 47.82 -47.64 25.84
CA PHE A 3 47.91 -46.61 26.89
C PHE A 3 46.51 -45.98 26.98
N GLU A 4 45.68 -46.32 27.96
CA GLU A 4 45.71 -46.00 29.39
C GLU A 4 45.18 -44.59 29.68
N LYS A 5 44.11 -44.59 30.49
CA LYS A 5 43.27 -43.47 30.90
C LYS A 5 44.03 -42.53 31.85
N GLN A 6 43.77 -41.23 31.77
CA GLN A 6 43.70 -40.39 32.97
C GLN A 6 42.52 -39.41 32.87
N GLY A 7 41.68 -39.46 33.91
CA GLY A 7 40.50 -38.62 34.06
C GLY A 7 40.84 -37.24 34.62
N GLY A 8 40.14 -36.23 34.09
CA GLY A 8 40.07 -34.88 34.64
C GLY A 8 38.70 -34.64 35.27
N LYS A 9 38.69 -34.23 36.54
CA LYS A 9 37.51 -33.87 37.35
C LYS A 9 36.75 -32.66 36.74
N PRO A 10 35.42 -32.55 36.92
CA PRO A 10 34.66 -31.38 36.50
C PRO A 10 34.94 -30.18 37.42
N LYS A 11 35.28 -29.02 36.82
CA LYS A 11 35.40 -27.74 37.54
C LYS A 11 34.02 -27.08 37.65
N ARG A 12 33.69 -26.82 38.92
CA ARG A 12 32.73 -25.87 39.52
C ARG A 12 32.04 -24.86 38.58
N ASN A 13 30.72 -24.81 38.75
CA ASN A 13 29.83 -23.69 38.45
C ASN A 13 30.46 -22.35 38.89
N LEU A 14 30.48 -21.39 37.98
CA LEU A 14 30.65 -19.97 38.26
C LEU A 14 29.32 -19.29 37.99
N ASP A 15 28.94 -18.44 38.94
CA ASP A 15 27.64 -17.80 39.08
C ASP A 15 27.28 -16.88 37.91
N GLU A 16 26.03 -17.00 37.47
CA GLU A 16 25.41 -16.35 36.31
C GLU A 16 24.89 -14.92 36.59
N GLU A 17 25.52 -14.16 37.50
CA GLU A 17 24.98 -12.87 37.99
C GLU A 17 25.77 -11.60 37.61
N ALA A 18 26.62 -11.64 36.57
CA ALA A 18 27.36 -10.44 36.17
C ALA A 18 27.48 -10.24 34.65
N TYR A 19 26.34 -10.13 33.95
CA TYR A 19 26.31 -9.49 32.64
C TYR A 19 25.48 -8.20 32.70
N LYS A 20 26.17 -7.04 32.69
CA LYS A 20 25.55 -5.73 32.52
C LYS A 20 25.71 -5.28 31.06
N PRO A 21 24.64 -4.93 30.35
CA PRO A 21 24.76 -4.43 28.98
C PRO A 21 25.47 -3.06 28.96
N SER A 22 26.39 -2.92 28.01
CA SER A 22 27.13 -1.70 27.70
C SER A 22 26.20 -0.65 27.10
N GLY A 23 25.88 0.40 27.86
CA GLY A 23 25.06 1.49 27.36
C GLY A 23 24.84 2.61 28.38
N SER A 24 25.90 3.35 28.71
CA SER A 24 25.84 4.77 29.13
C SER A 24 27.22 5.24 29.61
N VAL A 25 28.00 5.85 28.71
CA VAL A 25 29.22 6.56 29.09
C VAL A 25 28.81 7.92 29.65
N SER A 26 28.58 7.98 30.97
CA SER A 26 28.51 9.26 31.68
C SER A 26 29.93 9.70 32.02
N LYS A 27 30.50 10.60 31.20
CA LYS A 27 31.81 11.22 31.43
C LYS A 27 31.71 12.16 32.64
N LYS A 28 32.25 11.73 33.80
CA LYS A 28 32.60 12.65 34.89
C LYS A 28 33.85 13.45 34.47
N MET A 29 33.68 14.74 34.21
CA MET A 29 34.78 15.69 34.06
C MET A 29 35.53 15.82 35.40
N LYS A 30 36.81 15.43 35.40
CA LYS A 30 37.74 15.68 36.49
C LYS A 30 38.43 17.00 36.18
N ILE A 31 38.15 18.03 36.97
CA ILE A 31 38.83 19.34 36.89
C ILE A 31 40.25 19.11 37.39
N VAL A 32 41.23 19.27 36.50
CA VAL A 32 42.66 19.28 36.81
C VAL A 32 43.08 20.74 36.92
N HIS A 33 43.59 21.13 38.09
CA HIS A 33 44.17 22.44 38.31
C HIS A 33 45.47 22.59 37.51
N ALA A 34 45.58 23.71 36.77
CA ALA A 34 46.76 24.09 36.03
C ALA A 34 47.89 24.55 36.99
N PRO A 35 49.17 24.22 36.70
CA PRO A 35 50.31 24.82 37.38
C PRO A 35 50.62 26.23 36.84
N PRO A 36 51.28 27.09 37.64
CA PRO A 36 51.47 28.50 37.33
C PRO A 36 52.51 28.75 36.22
N GLU A 37 52.23 29.79 35.44
CA GLU A 37 53.08 30.34 34.37
C GLU A 37 54.49 30.71 34.86
N PRO A 38 55.55 30.40 34.10
CA PRO A 38 56.82 31.09 34.22
C PRO A 38 56.82 32.36 33.37
N GLN A 39 57.05 33.48 34.05
CA GLN A 39 57.45 34.76 33.48
C GLN A 39 58.86 34.61 32.90
N HIS A 40 59.02 34.83 31.60
CA HIS A 40 60.24 35.41 31.00
C HIS A 40 60.00 35.70 29.51
N GLU A 41 59.90 36.98 29.18
CA GLU A 41 60.12 37.51 27.83
C GLU A 41 61.61 37.45 27.51
N PRO A 42 61.98 37.21 26.24
CA PRO A 42 63.12 37.86 25.64
C PRO A 42 62.70 38.75 24.46
N GLU A 43 63.32 39.93 24.43
CA GLU A 43 63.28 40.93 23.37
C GLU A 43 63.50 40.31 21.98
N VAL A 44 62.66 40.73 21.03
CA VAL A 44 62.81 40.44 19.60
C VAL A 44 63.50 41.65 18.96
N ASP A 45 64.77 41.45 18.56
CA ASP A 45 65.44 42.36 17.65
C ASP A 45 64.86 42.21 16.24
N VAL A 46 64.42 43.35 15.71
CA VAL A 46 63.86 43.52 14.36
C VAL A 46 65.03 43.73 13.40
N GLU A 47 65.30 42.74 12.53
CA GLU A 47 66.10 42.97 11.32
C GLU A 47 65.26 42.83 10.05
N ASN A 48 65.24 43.94 9.31
CA ASN A 48 64.75 44.13 7.96
C ASN A 48 65.53 43.27 6.96
N THR A 49 64.83 42.52 6.10
CA THR A 49 65.32 42.19 4.75
C THR A 49 64.17 42.12 3.75
N SER A 50 64.00 43.26 3.06
CA SER A 50 63.78 43.46 1.62
C SER A 50 63.49 42.26 0.69
N ASP A 51 62.42 42.46 -0.09
CA ASP A 51 62.33 42.33 -1.56
C ASP A 51 62.84 41.07 -2.25
N LEU A 52 61.88 40.27 -2.75
CA LEU A 52 62.08 39.42 -3.93
C LEU A 52 60.74 39.27 -4.67
N GLU A 53 60.57 40.10 -5.70
CA GLU A 53 59.54 39.97 -6.72
C GLU A 53 59.74 38.66 -7.52
N MET A 54 58.67 37.91 -7.70
CA MET A 54 58.59 36.79 -8.65
C MET A 54 57.83 37.20 -9.91
N PRO A 55 58.30 36.83 -11.13
CA PRO A 55 57.59 37.14 -12.36
C PRO A 55 56.46 36.11 -12.66
N PRO A 56 55.46 36.49 -13.47
CA PRO A 56 54.28 35.65 -13.73
C PRO A 56 54.54 34.60 -14.81
N THR A 57 54.19 33.35 -14.51
CA THR A 57 54.21 32.22 -15.44
C THR A 57 52.98 32.26 -16.36
N ARG A 58 53.22 32.35 -17.67
CA ARG A 58 52.20 32.23 -18.72
C ARG A 58 51.70 30.79 -18.84
N TYR A 59 50.39 30.58 -18.73
CA TYR A 59 49.75 29.33 -19.12
C TYR A 59 49.44 29.35 -20.62
N LEU A 60 50.00 28.38 -21.36
CA LEU A 60 49.61 28.04 -22.73
C LEU A 60 48.54 26.94 -22.67
N THR A 61 47.35 27.23 -23.18
CA THR A 61 46.29 26.26 -23.46
C THR A 61 46.57 25.53 -24.78
N PRO A 62 46.50 24.20 -24.86
CA PRO A 62 46.41 23.50 -26.13
C PRO A 62 44.96 23.21 -26.51
N GLU A 63 44.60 23.52 -27.77
CA GLU A 63 43.35 23.10 -28.40
C GLU A 63 43.37 21.60 -28.74
N PRO A 64 42.23 20.89 -28.66
CA PRO A 64 42.12 19.52 -29.13
C PRO A 64 41.64 19.44 -30.59
N THR A 65 42.46 18.81 -31.43
CA THR A 65 42.11 18.36 -32.79
C THR A 65 41.24 17.10 -32.72
N TYR A 66 40.00 17.20 -33.18
CA TYR A 66 39.11 16.05 -33.41
C TYR A 66 39.47 15.35 -34.72
N THR A 67 39.85 14.07 -34.66
CA THR A 67 39.86 13.16 -35.81
C THR A 67 38.68 12.20 -35.73
N SER A 68 37.75 12.35 -36.68
CA SER A 68 36.61 11.44 -36.90
C SER A 68 37.09 10.05 -37.29
N ILE A 69 36.65 9.03 -36.55
CA ILE A 69 36.82 7.61 -36.92
C ILE A 69 35.52 7.09 -37.54
N THR A 70 35.68 6.57 -38.74
CA THR A 70 34.67 5.97 -39.61
C THR A 70 34.28 4.58 -39.12
N VAL A 71 32.98 4.33 -38.96
CA VAL A 71 32.39 3.02 -38.61
C VAL A 71 32.29 2.13 -39.87
N PRO A 72 32.79 0.88 -39.86
CA PRO A 72 32.47 -0.10 -40.88
C PRO A 72 31.17 -0.84 -40.55
N GLN A 73 30.28 -0.93 -41.55
CA GLN A 73 29.02 -1.68 -41.49
C GLN A 73 29.22 -3.17 -41.80
N THR A 74 28.22 -3.95 -41.32
CA THR A 74 27.69 -5.26 -41.79
C THR A 74 28.33 -6.55 -41.23
N PRO A 75 27.62 -7.73 -41.22
CA PRO A 75 26.30 -8.04 -41.80
C PRO A 75 25.30 -8.85 -40.92
N ARG A 76 24.04 -8.81 -41.38
CA ARG A 76 22.93 -9.77 -41.14
C ARG A 76 23.38 -11.25 -41.09
N ARG A 77 22.81 -12.06 -40.18
CA ARG A 77 22.38 -13.44 -40.48
C ARG A 77 21.36 -14.03 -39.48
N HIS A 78 20.30 -14.58 -40.06
CA HIS A 78 19.48 -15.76 -39.78
C HIS A 78 19.12 -16.20 -38.34
N SER A 79 17.81 -16.19 -38.12
CA SER A 79 17.07 -17.05 -37.19
C SER A 79 17.15 -18.53 -37.57
N PRO A 80 17.06 -19.43 -36.57
CA PRO A 80 16.29 -20.64 -36.75
C PRO A 80 15.24 -20.81 -35.67
N GLY A 81 14.02 -21.15 -36.11
CA GLY A 81 12.95 -21.61 -35.25
C GLY A 81 13.27 -22.96 -34.62
N THR A 82 12.79 -23.17 -33.40
CA THR A 82 12.72 -24.49 -32.79
C THR A 82 11.44 -24.55 -31.95
N THR A 83 10.45 -25.24 -32.49
CA THR A 83 9.24 -25.69 -31.79
C THR A 83 9.64 -26.71 -30.72
N PHE A 84 9.52 -26.33 -29.45
CA PHE A 84 9.54 -27.28 -28.33
C PHE A 84 8.10 -27.56 -27.90
N GLU A 85 7.56 -28.71 -28.31
CA GLU A 85 6.37 -29.30 -27.69
C GLU A 85 6.77 -29.87 -26.33
N HIS A 86 6.35 -29.21 -25.25
CA HIS A 86 6.38 -29.80 -23.91
C HIS A 86 5.02 -30.43 -23.60
N PHE A 87 4.95 -31.76 -23.75
CA PHE A 87 3.98 -32.60 -23.05
C PHE A 87 4.25 -32.49 -21.54
N MET A 88 3.31 -31.93 -20.80
CA MET A 88 3.23 -32.04 -19.34
C MET A 88 1.96 -32.81 -18.99
N PRO A 89 2.03 -33.83 -18.11
CA PRO A 89 0.90 -34.69 -17.80
C PRO A 89 -0.15 -33.93 -16.99
N SER A 90 -1.42 -34.12 -17.38
CA SER A 90 -2.60 -33.68 -16.66
C SER A 90 -2.65 -34.29 -15.25
N PHE A 91 -2.35 -33.50 -14.23
CA PHE A 91 -2.69 -33.84 -12.84
C PHE A 91 -4.17 -33.57 -12.62
N HIS A 92 -4.98 -34.64 -12.55
CA HIS A 92 -6.32 -34.59 -12.00
C HIS A 92 -6.24 -34.79 -10.47
N PRO A 93 -6.60 -33.80 -9.63
CA PRO A 93 -6.82 -34.07 -8.22
C PRO A 93 -8.14 -34.84 -8.07
N VAL A 94 -8.04 -36.12 -7.72
CA VAL A 94 -9.16 -36.93 -7.25
C VAL A 94 -9.59 -36.38 -5.89
N LEU A 95 -10.76 -35.73 -5.84
CA LEU A 95 -11.47 -35.44 -4.60
C LEU A 95 -11.91 -36.76 -3.95
N SER A 96 -11.15 -37.25 -2.99
CA SER A 96 -11.60 -38.30 -2.07
C SER A 96 -11.93 -37.68 -0.71
N THR A 97 -13.21 -37.38 -0.50
CA THR A 97 -13.76 -37.14 0.84
C THR A 97 -13.76 -38.46 1.62
N PRO A 98 -13.19 -38.55 2.84
CA PRO A 98 -13.40 -39.72 3.67
C PRO A 98 -14.79 -39.64 4.31
N ILE A 99 -15.56 -40.70 4.07
CA ILE A 99 -16.84 -41.00 4.69
C ILE A 99 -16.66 -41.13 6.21
N ARG A 100 -17.42 -40.30 6.94
CA ARG A 100 -17.54 -40.24 8.39
C ARG A 100 -18.19 -41.53 8.92
N ARG A 101 -17.50 -42.27 9.79
CA ARG A 101 -18.13 -43.26 10.69
C ARG A 101 -18.15 -42.73 12.12
N ALA A 102 -19.31 -42.87 12.73
CA ALA A 102 -19.67 -42.39 14.05
C ALA A 102 -19.04 -43.19 15.19
N ASN A 103 -19.17 -42.62 16.39
CA ASN A 103 -19.03 -43.17 17.74
C ASN A 103 -17.67 -42.96 18.43
N SER A 104 -17.58 -41.89 19.21
CA SER A 104 -17.19 -41.99 20.63
C SER A 104 -17.60 -40.72 21.38
N GLU A 105 -18.30 -40.92 22.49
CA GLU A 105 -18.58 -39.92 23.52
C GLU A 105 -17.31 -39.67 24.36
N ALA A 106 -17.01 -38.39 24.62
CA ALA A 106 -16.38 -37.80 25.82
C ALA A 106 -15.66 -36.47 25.45
N PRO A 107 -15.30 -35.61 26.42
CA PRO A 107 -16.13 -34.90 27.39
C PRO A 107 -16.10 -33.38 27.16
N THR A 108 -17.01 -32.64 27.80
CA THR A 108 -17.04 -31.18 27.86
C THR A 108 -15.75 -30.59 28.42
N ALA A 109 -14.98 -29.92 27.56
CA ALA A 109 -13.90 -29.03 27.96
C ALA A 109 -14.46 -27.62 28.20
N SER A 110 -14.53 -27.21 29.46
CA SER A 110 -14.66 -25.82 29.87
C SER A 110 -13.35 -25.10 29.54
N SER A 111 -13.44 -23.98 28.83
CA SER A 111 -12.34 -23.03 28.71
C SER A 111 -12.75 -21.69 29.31
N PRO A 112 -11.96 -21.10 30.22
CA PRO A 112 -12.19 -19.77 30.76
C PRO A 112 -11.42 -18.74 29.93
N LEU A 113 -12.12 -17.99 29.10
CA LEU A 113 -11.63 -16.72 28.54
C LEU A 113 -12.68 -15.66 28.82
N SER A 114 -12.61 -15.12 30.04
CA SER A 114 -13.30 -13.93 30.50
C SER A 114 -12.26 -12.84 30.65
N ILE A 115 -12.13 -11.95 29.67
CA ILE A 115 -11.37 -10.69 29.77
C ILE A 115 -12.09 -9.63 28.91
N LEU A 116 -12.46 -8.53 29.57
CA LEU A 116 -12.97 -7.23 29.08
C LEU A 116 -14.49 -7.06 28.92
N GLU A 117 -15.19 -6.95 30.05
CA GLU A 117 -16.31 -6.01 30.18
C GLU A 117 -15.82 -4.74 30.91
N THR A 118 -15.67 -3.65 30.17
CA THR A 118 -15.62 -2.29 30.73
C THR A 118 -17.03 -1.70 30.73
N PRO A 119 -17.53 -1.10 31.83
CA PRO A 119 -18.85 -0.49 31.84
C PRO A 119 -18.85 0.81 31.03
N GLN A 120 -19.68 0.82 29.97
CA GLN A 120 -20.04 2.02 29.23
C GLN A 120 -20.70 3.04 30.17
N LYS A 121 -20.04 4.18 30.35
CA LYS A 121 -20.62 5.39 30.92
C LYS A 121 -21.81 5.83 30.07
N LEU A 122 -22.99 5.83 30.67
CA LEU A 122 -24.19 6.51 30.19
C LEU A 122 -23.91 8.03 30.11
N CYS A 123 -23.54 8.52 28.93
CA CYS A 123 -23.62 9.94 28.60
C CYS A 123 -25.10 10.28 28.35
N GLY A 124 -25.74 10.88 29.35
CA GLY A 124 -27.06 11.48 29.20
C GLY A 124 -27.02 12.72 28.29
N PRO A 125 -28.08 13.00 27.51
CA PRO A 125 -28.15 14.20 26.71
C PRO A 125 -28.34 15.44 27.60
N GLY A 126 -27.41 16.38 27.47
CA GLY A 126 -27.43 17.66 28.14
C GLY A 126 -28.68 18.47 27.79
N ARG A 127 -29.41 18.88 28.82
CA ARG A 127 -30.43 19.92 28.70
C ARG A 127 -29.75 21.29 28.69
N PRO A 128 -30.17 22.23 27.83
CA PRO A 128 -29.67 23.60 27.87
C PRO A 128 -30.15 24.29 29.15
N ARG A 129 -29.20 24.79 29.95
CA ARG A 129 -29.45 25.74 31.04
C ARG A 129 -29.92 27.06 30.43
N THR A 130 -31.18 27.40 30.67
CA THR A 130 -31.67 28.77 30.48
C THR A 130 -31.67 29.43 31.85
N ASP A 131 -30.81 30.42 32.01
CA ASP A 131 -30.76 31.31 33.16
C ASP A 131 -32.09 32.06 33.28
N LYS A 132 -32.69 32.00 34.47
CA LYS A 132 -33.77 32.90 34.86
C LYS A 132 -33.38 33.67 36.12
N PRO A 133 -33.49 35.00 36.12
CA PRO A 133 -33.22 35.81 37.28
C PRO A 133 -34.31 35.64 38.34
N VAL A 134 -33.86 35.57 39.59
CA VAL A 134 -34.68 35.67 40.79
C VAL A 134 -35.17 37.10 40.91
N CYS A 135 -36.46 37.34 40.66
CA CYS A 135 -37.16 38.54 41.09
C CYS A 135 -38.44 38.14 41.82
N ASN A 136 -38.44 38.44 43.12
CA ASN A 136 -39.60 38.40 44.00
C ASN A 136 -40.44 39.66 43.72
N PRO A 137 -41.77 39.54 43.57
CA PRO A 137 -42.63 40.54 44.17
C PRO A 137 -43.72 39.89 45.01
N ARG A 138 -43.67 40.20 46.31
CA ARG A 138 -44.85 40.28 47.16
C ARG A 138 -45.83 41.28 46.54
N GLY A 139 -47.09 40.91 46.39
CA GLY A 139 -48.10 41.85 45.91
C GLY A 139 -49.44 41.22 45.58
N ILE A 140 -50.17 40.87 46.64
CA ILE A 140 -51.64 40.85 46.75
C ILE A 140 -52.40 41.27 45.48
N ARG A 141 -53.11 40.31 44.88
CA ARG A 141 -54.49 40.46 44.38
C ARG A 141 -55.03 39.07 44.09
N GLU A 142 -55.84 38.56 45.02
CA GLU A 142 -56.77 37.45 44.78
C GLU A 142 -57.76 37.88 43.70
N PHE A 143 -57.45 37.57 42.44
CA PHE A 143 -58.46 37.47 41.41
C PHE A 143 -58.97 36.03 41.40
N LYS A 144 -60.30 35.91 41.42
CA LYS A 144 -61.09 34.69 41.46
C LYS A 144 -60.48 33.58 40.58
N LYS A 145 -59.82 32.61 41.22
CA LYS A 145 -59.25 31.40 40.60
C LYS A 145 -60.28 30.56 39.82
N THR A 146 -61.56 30.75 40.10
CA THR A 146 -62.67 30.00 39.50
C THR A 146 -62.93 30.34 38.03
N ASP A 147 -62.65 31.56 37.57
CA ASP A 147 -63.00 31.96 36.19
C ASP A 147 -61.93 31.55 35.16
N VAL A 148 -60.66 31.50 35.56
CA VAL A 148 -59.54 31.10 34.69
C VAL A 148 -59.49 29.58 34.50
N GLU A 149 -59.77 28.80 35.55
CA GLU A 149 -59.85 27.34 35.46
C GLU A 149 -61.06 26.91 34.61
N TRP A 150 -62.19 27.61 34.72
CA TRP A 150 -63.37 27.34 33.90
C TRP A 150 -63.16 27.66 32.42
N LEU A 151 -62.49 28.78 32.09
CA LEU A 151 -62.13 29.12 30.71
C LEU A 151 -61.10 28.15 30.13
N ALA A 152 -60.14 27.67 30.92
CA ALA A 152 -59.18 26.66 30.51
C ALA A 152 -59.85 25.30 30.26
N MET A 153 -60.83 24.92 31.08
CA MET A 153 -61.60 23.69 30.91
C MET A 153 -62.48 23.74 29.65
N GLN A 154 -63.13 24.88 29.37
CA GLN A 154 -63.87 25.08 28.11
C GLN A 154 -62.96 25.10 26.88
N ALA A 155 -61.75 25.66 27.00
CA ALA A 155 -60.77 25.62 25.92
C ALA A 155 -60.27 24.19 25.67
N ALA A 156 -60.04 23.40 26.73
CA ALA A 156 -59.66 21.99 26.65
C ALA A 156 -60.78 21.13 26.04
N GLU A 157 -62.04 21.34 26.41
CA GLU A 157 -63.17 20.65 25.79
C GLU A 157 -63.31 21.01 24.30
N LYS A 158 -63.19 22.30 23.95
CA LYS A 158 -63.20 22.73 22.55
C LYS A 158 -62.03 22.17 21.75
N GLN A 159 -60.86 21.99 22.38
CA GLN A 159 -59.69 21.40 21.75
C GLN A 159 -59.89 19.88 21.56
N SER A 160 -60.36 19.18 22.59
CA SER A 160 -60.69 17.74 22.52
C SER A 160 -61.76 17.47 21.45
N ALA A 161 -62.81 18.29 21.39
CA ALA A 161 -63.85 18.17 20.37
C ALA A 161 -63.31 18.45 18.94
N LYS A 162 -62.36 19.38 18.79
CA LYS A 162 -61.68 19.62 17.50
C LYS A 162 -60.78 18.45 17.10
N ASP A 163 -60.02 17.90 18.04
CA ASP A 163 -59.12 16.78 17.80
C ASP A 163 -59.89 15.50 17.48
N GLU A 164 -61.02 15.26 18.15
CA GLU A 164 -61.92 14.15 17.86
C GLU A 164 -62.56 14.30 16.47
N LYS A 165 -63.01 15.51 16.11
CA LYS A 165 -63.50 15.80 14.76
C LYS A 165 -62.43 15.59 13.69
N ARG A 166 -61.17 15.94 13.97
CA ARG A 166 -60.03 15.70 13.08
C ARG A 166 -59.76 14.20 12.91
N ARG A 167 -59.77 13.43 14.00
CA ARG A 167 -59.59 11.97 13.96
C ARG A 167 -60.69 11.28 13.15
N LEU A 168 -61.95 11.71 13.32
CA LEU A 168 -63.08 11.18 12.54
C LEU A 168 -62.92 11.50 11.05
N ALA A 169 -62.51 12.72 10.69
CA ALA A 169 -62.25 13.10 9.30
C ALA A 169 -61.07 12.32 8.69
N GLU A 170 -59.99 12.11 9.43
CA GLU A 170 -58.83 11.30 9.01
C GLU A 170 -59.23 9.82 8.79
N LEU A 171 -60.10 9.28 9.66
CA LEU A 171 -60.60 7.92 9.55
C LEU A 171 -61.53 7.74 8.33
N GLU A 172 -62.39 8.72 8.07
CA GLU A 172 -63.26 8.72 6.89
C GLU A 172 -62.46 8.84 5.59
N GLN A 173 -61.44 9.71 5.54
CA GLN A 173 -60.52 9.80 4.40
C GLN A 173 -59.77 8.48 4.17
N LYS A 174 -59.30 7.83 5.24
CA LYS A 174 -58.65 6.51 5.14
C LYS A 174 -59.61 5.47 4.57
N ARG A 175 -60.88 5.45 5.02
CA ARG A 175 -61.89 4.52 4.51
C ARG A 175 -62.17 4.72 3.02
N LEU A 176 -62.32 5.98 2.59
CA LEU A 176 -62.51 6.31 1.17
C LEU A 176 -61.28 5.94 0.32
N ALA A 177 -60.07 6.12 0.85
CA ALA A 177 -58.84 5.71 0.17
C ALA A 177 -58.74 4.18 0.03
N ASP A 178 -59.08 3.44 1.10
CA ASP A 178 -59.10 1.98 1.09
C ASP A 178 -60.15 1.43 0.12
N GLU A 179 -61.34 2.04 0.06
CA GLU A 179 -62.40 1.67 -0.88
C GLU A 179 -61.98 1.94 -2.34
N LYS A 180 -61.34 3.07 -2.60
CA LYS A 180 -60.79 3.38 -3.91
C LYS A 180 -59.71 2.36 -4.31
N ALA A 181 -58.80 2.01 -3.41
CA ALA A 181 -57.76 1.02 -3.65
C ALA A 181 -58.35 -0.37 -3.97
N ARG A 182 -59.42 -0.78 -3.26
CA ARG A 182 -60.14 -2.03 -3.57
C ARG A 182 -60.77 -2.00 -4.95
N ASN A 183 -61.48 -0.92 -5.29
CA ASN A 183 -62.09 -0.76 -6.60
C ASN A 183 -61.06 -0.77 -7.74
N GLU A 184 -59.85 -0.23 -7.52
CA GLU A 184 -58.75 -0.29 -8.49
C GLU A 184 -58.19 -1.72 -8.63
N VAL A 185 -58.06 -2.46 -7.53
CA VAL A 185 -57.65 -3.89 -7.56
C VAL A 185 -58.69 -4.75 -8.27
N ASP A 186 -59.98 -4.55 -8.02
CA ASP A 186 -61.06 -5.29 -8.68
C ASP A 186 -61.10 -5.01 -10.19
N LYS A 187 -60.89 -3.75 -10.59
CA LYS A 187 -60.74 -3.39 -12.01
C LYS A 187 -59.53 -4.08 -12.64
N ALA A 188 -58.37 -4.08 -11.96
CA ALA A 188 -57.18 -4.77 -12.45
C ALA A 188 -57.41 -6.28 -12.57
N HIS A 189 -58.15 -6.89 -11.63
CA HIS A 189 -58.50 -8.30 -11.67
C HIS A 189 -59.46 -8.65 -12.81
N ASN A 190 -60.44 -7.78 -13.08
CA ASN A 190 -61.35 -7.94 -14.22
C ASN A 190 -60.60 -7.84 -15.56
N ILE A 191 -59.68 -6.88 -15.68
CA ILE A 191 -58.79 -6.79 -16.86
C ILE A 191 -57.95 -8.07 -16.97
N TRP A 192 -57.35 -8.53 -15.86
CA TRP A 192 -56.56 -9.75 -15.83
C TRP A 192 -57.36 -10.97 -16.33
N ASN A 193 -58.60 -11.15 -15.86
CA ASN A 193 -59.45 -12.26 -16.27
C ASN A 193 -59.89 -12.15 -17.75
N SER A 194 -60.14 -10.92 -18.23
CA SER A 194 -60.51 -10.69 -19.63
C SER A 194 -59.40 -11.04 -20.62
N ILE A 195 -58.13 -10.99 -20.21
CA ILE A 195 -56.99 -11.37 -21.07
C ILE A 195 -57.07 -12.84 -21.47
N THR A 196 -57.41 -13.72 -20.52
CA THR A 196 -57.49 -15.17 -20.74
C THR A 196 -58.84 -15.66 -21.25
N GLN A 197 -59.85 -14.78 -21.25
CA GLN A 197 -61.20 -15.11 -21.69
C GLN A 197 -61.29 -15.22 -23.22
N SER A 198 -62.12 -16.14 -23.73
CA SER A 198 -62.33 -16.32 -25.17
C SER A 198 -62.84 -15.03 -25.83
N THR A 199 -62.50 -14.82 -27.09
CA THR A 199 -63.05 -13.72 -27.90
C THR A 199 -64.57 -13.78 -28.02
N ASP A 200 -65.14 -14.99 -28.01
CA ASP A 200 -66.60 -15.18 -28.08
C ASP A 200 -67.32 -14.64 -26.84
N ASP A 201 -66.63 -14.63 -25.70
CA ASP A 201 -67.13 -14.11 -24.43
C ASP A 201 -66.67 -12.65 -24.18
N GLY A 202 -66.17 -11.96 -25.20
CA GLY A 202 -65.70 -10.57 -25.11
C GLY A 202 -64.30 -10.39 -24.50
N GLY A 203 -63.53 -11.47 -24.34
CA GLY A 203 -62.14 -11.43 -23.90
C GLY A 203 -61.13 -11.18 -25.03
N PHE A 204 -59.84 -11.16 -24.69
CA PHE A 204 -58.75 -10.95 -25.65
C PHE A 204 -58.28 -12.24 -26.35
N GLY A 205 -58.78 -13.42 -25.93
CA GLY A 205 -58.54 -14.69 -26.62
C GLY A 205 -57.17 -15.35 -26.38
N PHE A 206 -56.40 -14.91 -25.38
CA PHE A 206 -55.14 -15.58 -25.05
C PHE A 206 -55.40 -16.85 -24.22
N LYS A 207 -54.77 -17.97 -24.55
CA LYS A 207 -54.98 -19.25 -23.84
C LYS A 207 -54.42 -19.25 -22.42
N SER A 208 -53.44 -18.39 -22.16
CA SER A 208 -52.82 -18.24 -20.85
C SER A 208 -52.14 -16.88 -20.72
N MET A 209 -51.90 -16.45 -19.48
CA MET A 209 -51.10 -15.24 -19.21
C MET A 209 -49.69 -15.35 -19.77
N LYS A 210 -49.10 -16.56 -19.77
CA LYS A 210 -47.80 -16.79 -20.42
C LYS A 210 -47.87 -16.46 -21.91
N GLN A 211 -48.89 -16.93 -22.62
CA GLN A 211 -49.05 -16.63 -24.05
C GLN A 211 -49.25 -15.13 -24.31
N PHE A 212 -49.98 -14.44 -23.44
CA PHE A 212 -50.12 -12.99 -23.51
C PHE A 212 -48.77 -12.27 -23.36
N PHE A 213 -47.99 -12.61 -22.35
CA PHE A 213 -46.66 -12.04 -22.15
C PHE A 213 -45.69 -12.43 -23.28
N ASP A 214 -45.70 -13.67 -23.74
CA ASP A 214 -44.92 -14.11 -24.91
C ASP A 214 -45.32 -13.32 -26.18
N GLY A 215 -46.60 -12.94 -26.32
CA GLY A 215 -47.08 -12.09 -27.41
C GLY A 215 -46.65 -10.64 -27.30
N ILE A 216 -46.64 -10.08 -26.07
CA ILE A 216 -46.16 -8.72 -25.79
C ILE A 216 -44.64 -8.61 -26.01
N PHE A 217 -43.88 -9.58 -25.48
CA PHE A 217 -42.41 -9.56 -25.50
C PHE A 217 -41.79 -10.23 -26.73
N GLY A 218 -42.59 -10.98 -27.49
CA GLY A 218 -42.14 -11.71 -28.67
C GLY A 218 -41.79 -10.80 -29.85
N THR A 219 -41.17 -11.41 -30.87
CA THR A 219 -40.64 -10.72 -32.06
C THR A 219 -41.72 -10.11 -32.98
N GLY A 220 -42.99 -10.50 -32.82
CA GLY A 220 -44.09 -10.15 -33.74
C GLY A 220 -44.80 -8.81 -33.51
N THR A 221 -44.42 -8.01 -32.52
CA THR A 221 -45.06 -6.71 -32.24
C THR A 221 -44.55 -5.59 -33.15
N SER A 222 -45.41 -4.62 -33.46
CA SER A 222 -45.03 -3.42 -34.21
C SER A 222 -43.91 -2.65 -33.48
N ASP A 223 -42.99 -2.03 -34.21
CA ASP A 223 -41.86 -1.29 -33.62
C ASP A 223 -42.30 -0.19 -32.65
N THR A 224 -43.46 0.43 -32.91
CA THR A 224 -44.06 1.42 -32.01
C THR A 224 -44.51 0.82 -30.68
N THR A 225 -45.00 -0.42 -30.69
CA THR A 225 -45.41 -1.15 -29.48
C THR A 225 -44.17 -1.61 -28.70
N LYS A 226 -43.16 -2.14 -29.39
CA LYS A 226 -41.86 -2.50 -28.79
C LYS A 226 -41.25 -1.31 -28.06
N ALA A 227 -41.17 -0.14 -28.71
CA ALA A 227 -40.63 1.06 -28.08
C ALA A 227 -41.41 1.52 -26.84
N LYS A 228 -42.75 1.41 -26.84
CA LYS A 228 -43.58 1.71 -25.66
C LYS A 228 -43.32 0.71 -24.53
N ILE A 229 -43.21 -0.58 -24.84
CA ILE A 229 -42.90 -1.63 -23.88
C ILE A 229 -41.52 -1.40 -23.28
N THR A 230 -40.49 -1.16 -24.10
CA THR A 230 -39.14 -0.84 -23.62
C THR A 230 -39.16 0.34 -22.66
N ARG A 231 -39.77 1.47 -23.04
CA ARG A 231 -39.91 2.64 -22.15
C ARG A 231 -40.65 2.34 -20.84
N PHE A 232 -41.65 1.44 -20.89
CA PHE A 232 -42.34 1.00 -19.70
C PHE A 232 -41.40 0.21 -18.78
N PHE A 233 -40.61 -0.72 -19.31
CA PHE A 233 -39.65 -1.51 -18.51
C PHE A 233 -38.46 -0.68 -18.02
N ASP A 234 -37.97 0.27 -18.81
CA ASP A 234 -36.93 1.21 -18.38
C ASP A 234 -37.39 2.02 -17.15
N ARG A 235 -38.70 2.32 -17.07
CA ARG A 235 -39.27 3.16 -16.00
C ARG A 235 -39.81 2.37 -14.81
N TYR A 236 -40.44 1.24 -15.06
CA TYR A 236 -41.21 0.48 -14.05
C TYR A 236 -40.74 -0.98 -13.91
N GLY A 237 -39.82 -1.44 -14.74
CA GLY A 237 -39.38 -2.84 -14.76
C GLY A 237 -38.82 -3.31 -13.43
N ALA A 238 -38.02 -2.48 -12.75
CA ALA A 238 -37.49 -2.79 -11.43
C ALA A 238 -38.59 -2.97 -10.37
N GLU A 239 -39.58 -2.08 -10.34
CA GLU A 239 -40.72 -2.16 -9.40
C GLU A 239 -41.60 -3.39 -9.68
N VAL A 240 -41.82 -3.69 -10.97
CA VAL A 240 -42.56 -4.88 -11.39
C VAL A 240 -41.82 -6.16 -10.97
N ALA A 241 -40.52 -6.24 -11.24
CA ALA A 241 -39.68 -7.37 -10.84
C ALA A 241 -39.66 -7.55 -9.31
N GLU A 242 -39.51 -6.46 -8.55
CA GLU A 242 -39.57 -6.49 -7.09
C GLU A 242 -40.92 -7.05 -6.58
N LYS A 243 -42.04 -6.62 -7.15
CA LYS A 243 -43.38 -7.14 -6.78
C LYS A 243 -43.55 -8.61 -7.15
N ILE A 244 -42.98 -9.06 -8.27
CA ILE A 244 -42.99 -10.47 -8.68
C ILE A 244 -42.18 -11.30 -7.69
N PHE A 245 -40.94 -10.91 -7.41
CA PHE A 245 -40.04 -11.63 -6.51
C PHE A 245 -40.54 -11.64 -5.06
N LYS A 246 -41.11 -10.53 -4.57
CA LYS A 246 -41.78 -10.49 -3.25
C LYS A 246 -42.97 -11.45 -3.13
N ARG A 247 -43.60 -11.81 -4.25
CA ARG A 247 -44.77 -12.70 -4.27
C ARG A 247 -44.39 -14.17 -4.46
N SER A 248 -43.22 -14.46 -5.03
CA SER A 248 -42.76 -15.82 -5.27
C SER A 248 -41.24 -15.88 -5.23
N ASP A 249 -40.70 -16.44 -4.14
CA ASP A 249 -39.25 -16.69 -4.00
C ASP A 249 -38.75 -17.62 -5.12
N LYS A 250 -39.57 -18.61 -5.51
CA LYS A 250 -39.28 -19.50 -6.64
C LYS A 250 -39.06 -18.75 -7.95
N ALA A 251 -39.79 -17.66 -8.19
CA ALA A 251 -39.60 -16.85 -9.39
C ALA A 251 -38.25 -16.11 -9.37
N PHE A 252 -37.74 -15.77 -8.18
CA PHE A 252 -36.40 -15.20 -8.02
C PHE A 252 -35.32 -16.27 -8.26
N ASP A 253 -35.48 -17.47 -7.70
CA ASP A 253 -34.55 -18.59 -7.95
C ASP A 253 -34.51 -18.96 -9.44
N GLU A 254 -35.67 -19.12 -10.08
CA GLU A 254 -35.78 -19.38 -11.53
C GLU A 254 -35.18 -18.24 -12.37
N PHE A 255 -35.25 -16.99 -11.88
CA PHE A 255 -34.58 -15.84 -12.51
C PHE A 255 -33.06 -15.92 -12.38
N LEU A 256 -32.51 -16.31 -11.22
CA LEU A 256 -31.07 -16.51 -11.03
C LEU A 256 -30.54 -17.70 -11.85
N GLU A 257 -31.36 -18.73 -12.04
CA GLU A 257 -31.08 -19.88 -12.90
C GLU A 257 -31.27 -19.58 -14.39
N CYS A 258 -31.81 -18.41 -14.75
CA CYS A 258 -32.06 -18.04 -16.14
C CYS A 258 -30.75 -18.01 -16.94
N PRO A 259 -30.66 -18.71 -18.09
CA PRO A 259 -29.45 -18.74 -18.91
C PRO A 259 -28.96 -17.36 -19.34
N LEU A 260 -29.87 -16.39 -19.55
CA LEU A 260 -29.49 -15.02 -19.93
C LEU A 260 -28.74 -14.30 -18.82
N TRP A 261 -29.17 -14.49 -17.57
CA TRP A 261 -28.52 -13.88 -16.40
C TRP A 261 -27.17 -14.53 -16.12
N GLN A 262 -27.14 -15.87 -16.12
CA GLN A 262 -25.91 -16.64 -16.00
C GLN A 262 -24.91 -16.29 -17.10
N GLU A 263 -25.35 -16.17 -18.35
CA GLU A 263 -24.50 -15.79 -19.47
C GLU A 263 -23.92 -14.38 -19.32
N ARG A 264 -24.70 -13.44 -18.78
CA ARG A 264 -24.21 -12.09 -18.50
C ARG A 264 -23.13 -12.09 -17.42
N LEU A 265 -23.37 -12.75 -16.29
CA LEU A 265 -22.37 -12.88 -15.22
C LEU A 265 -21.15 -13.67 -15.66
N ARG A 266 -21.33 -14.70 -16.50
CA ARG A 266 -20.24 -15.49 -17.08
C ARG A 266 -19.37 -14.64 -18.02
N LYS A 267 -19.98 -13.77 -18.83
CA LYS A 267 -19.26 -12.82 -19.69
C LYS A 267 -18.45 -11.81 -18.87
N GLU A 268 -19.05 -11.22 -17.85
CA GLU A 268 -18.33 -10.32 -16.93
C GLU A 268 -17.22 -11.06 -16.19
N GLY A 269 -17.47 -12.28 -15.72
CA GLY A 269 -16.44 -13.13 -15.09
C GLY A 269 -15.28 -13.46 -16.02
N GLN A 270 -15.55 -13.74 -17.30
CA GLN A 270 -14.51 -13.95 -18.31
C GLN A 270 -13.74 -12.66 -18.60
N ALA A 271 -14.42 -11.51 -18.67
CA ALA A 271 -13.77 -10.22 -18.88
C ALA A 271 -12.83 -9.88 -17.71
N ILE A 272 -13.28 -10.09 -16.47
CA ILE A 272 -12.41 -9.92 -15.30
C ILE A 272 -11.24 -10.91 -15.34
N GLN A 273 -11.50 -12.15 -15.72
CA GLN A 273 -10.45 -13.16 -15.87
C GLN A 273 -9.40 -12.69 -16.89
N ASP A 274 -9.81 -12.23 -18.06
CA ASP A 274 -8.90 -11.76 -19.11
C ASP A 274 -8.11 -10.52 -18.65
N LEU A 275 -8.75 -9.62 -17.90
CA LEU A 275 -8.12 -8.44 -17.30
C LEU A 275 -7.03 -8.81 -16.27
N LEU A 276 -7.31 -9.80 -15.42
CA LEU A 276 -6.43 -10.19 -14.32
C LEU A 276 -5.42 -11.29 -14.68
N THR A 277 -5.60 -11.94 -15.83
CA THR A 277 -4.69 -12.96 -16.35
C THR A 277 -3.47 -12.29 -16.96
N TRP A 278 -2.32 -12.91 -16.71
CA TRP A 278 -1.06 -12.40 -17.22
C TRP A 278 -0.95 -12.52 -18.75
N ALA A 279 -0.59 -11.42 -19.43
CA ALA A 279 -0.19 -11.49 -20.82
C ALA A 279 1.14 -12.26 -20.91
N PRO A 280 1.26 -13.30 -21.76
CA PRO A 280 2.46 -14.10 -21.87
C PRO A 280 3.71 -13.25 -22.16
N GLY A 281 4.75 -13.38 -21.34
CA GLY A 281 6.03 -12.68 -21.51
C GLY A 281 6.11 -11.29 -20.86
N THR A 282 5.06 -10.86 -20.16
CA THR A 282 5.15 -9.68 -19.28
C THR A 282 6.19 -9.95 -18.19
N LYS A 283 6.94 -8.94 -17.76
CA LYS A 283 7.92 -9.08 -16.68
C LYS A 283 7.27 -8.84 -15.32
N ILE A 284 7.77 -9.49 -14.28
CA ILE A 284 7.26 -9.32 -12.91
C ILE A 284 7.54 -7.89 -12.44
N ASN A 285 8.69 -7.32 -12.82
CA ASN A 285 9.01 -5.92 -12.55
C ASN A 285 7.99 -4.94 -13.12
N ASP A 286 7.49 -5.18 -14.33
CA ASP A 286 6.51 -4.30 -14.97
C ASP A 286 5.17 -4.43 -14.26
N LEU A 287 4.78 -5.65 -13.89
CA LEU A 287 3.60 -5.92 -13.09
C LEU A 287 3.65 -5.17 -11.74
N LEU A 288 4.75 -5.25 -11.00
CA LEU A 288 4.91 -4.59 -9.70
C LEU A 288 4.86 -3.05 -9.81
N LYS A 289 5.35 -2.48 -10.91
CA LYS A 289 5.34 -1.04 -11.15
C LYS A 289 3.96 -0.51 -11.54
N GLU A 290 3.22 -1.28 -12.34
CA GLU A 290 1.91 -0.88 -12.85
C GLU A 290 0.75 -1.21 -11.91
N PHE A 291 0.96 -2.14 -10.97
CA PHE A 291 -0.06 -2.56 -10.03
C PHE A 291 -0.46 -1.43 -9.10
N THR A 292 -1.74 -1.06 -9.16
CA THR A 292 -2.40 -0.18 -8.19
C THR A 292 -3.82 -0.68 -7.97
N MET A 293 -4.31 -0.57 -6.73
CA MET A 293 -5.66 -1.03 -6.40
C MET A 293 -6.74 -0.18 -7.09
N GLU A 294 -6.46 1.11 -7.26
CA GLU A 294 -7.35 2.09 -7.87
C GLU A 294 -7.56 1.79 -9.36
N LYS A 295 -6.49 1.45 -10.08
CA LYS A 295 -6.57 1.07 -11.50
C LYS A 295 -7.38 -0.22 -11.67
N ILE A 296 -7.11 -1.23 -10.86
CA ILE A 296 -7.87 -2.49 -10.90
C ILE A 296 -9.35 -2.23 -10.56
N GLU A 297 -9.64 -1.40 -9.57
CA GLU A 297 -11.02 -1.00 -9.25
C GLU A 297 -11.73 -0.35 -10.45
N GLU A 298 -11.07 0.59 -11.13
CA GLU A 298 -11.62 1.27 -12.31
C GLU A 298 -11.88 0.28 -13.45
N ASP A 299 -10.90 -0.56 -13.76
CA ASP A 299 -10.99 -1.58 -14.81
C ASP A 299 -12.09 -2.61 -14.49
N LEU A 300 -12.18 -3.10 -13.25
CA LEU A 300 -13.22 -4.03 -12.80
C LEU A 300 -14.62 -3.43 -12.90
N ARG A 301 -14.78 -2.15 -12.57
CA ARG A 301 -16.06 -1.46 -12.68
C ARG A 301 -16.50 -1.33 -14.13
N SER A 302 -15.55 -1.17 -15.06
CA SER A 302 -15.79 -1.10 -16.50
C SER A 302 -16.15 -2.48 -17.07
N GLU A 303 -15.39 -3.51 -16.74
CA GLU A 303 -15.51 -4.87 -17.31
C GLU A 303 -16.64 -5.70 -16.68
N ALA A 304 -16.99 -5.44 -15.42
CA ALA A 304 -18.03 -6.16 -14.69
C ALA A 304 -19.04 -5.24 -13.97
N PRO A 305 -19.75 -4.36 -14.72
CA PRO A 305 -20.64 -3.36 -14.13
C PRO A 305 -21.82 -3.97 -13.37
N THR A 306 -22.30 -5.16 -13.78
CA THR A 306 -23.44 -5.81 -13.13
C THR A 306 -23.02 -6.40 -11.80
N LEU A 307 -21.93 -7.16 -11.77
CA LEU A 307 -21.35 -7.71 -10.53
C LEU A 307 -20.99 -6.58 -9.56
N TRP A 308 -20.33 -5.53 -10.04
CA TRP A 308 -19.97 -4.37 -9.24
C TRP A 308 -21.20 -3.68 -8.62
N SER A 309 -22.25 -3.47 -9.42
CA SER A 309 -23.50 -2.88 -8.95
C SER A 309 -24.18 -3.75 -7.89
N ILE A 310 -24.19 -5.08 -8.04
CA ILE A 310 -24.73 -6.01 -7.04
C ILE A 310 -23.98 -5.87 -5.71
N LEU A 311 -22.65 -5.93 -5.73
CA LEU A 311 -21.83 -5.80 -4.52
C LEU A 311 -22.06 -4.45 -3.84
N THR A 312 -22.09 -3.36 -4.62
CA THR A 312 -22.35 -2.01 -4.12
C THR A 312 -23.73 -1.90 -3.46
N ASN A 313 -24.79 -2.39 -4.13
CA ASN A 313 -26.16 -2.32 -3.63
C ASN A 313 -26.36 -3.18 -2.36
N ILE A 314 -25.64 -4.30 -2.22
CA ILE A 314 -25.71 -5.14 -1.02
C ILE A 314 -25.09 -4.40 0.18
N SER A 315 -24.03 -3.63 -0.03
CA SER A 315 -23.30 -2.94 1.04
C SER A 315 -23.87 -1.57 1.43
N GLU A 316 -24.67 -0.91 0.59
CA GLU A 316 -25.16 0.47 0.83
C GLU A 316 -26.24 0.62 1.92
N LYS A 317 -26.57 -0.42 2.69
CA LYS A 317 -27.59 -0.35 3.75
C LYS A 317 -27.05 0.29 5.04
N GLY A 318 -26.87 1.63 5.07
CA GLY A 318 -26.62 2.36 6.33
C GLY A 318 -26.25 3.84 6.19
N THR A 319 -26.56 4.64 7.21
CA THR A 319 -26.25 6.09 7.30
C THR A 319 -24.76 6.43 7.45
N GLU A 320 -23.87 5.43 7.60
CA GLU A 320 -22.41 5.62 7.72
C GLU A 320 -21.66 5.55 6.36
N ALA A 321 -22.35 5.89 5.28
CA ALA A 321 -21.93 5.67 3.89
C ALA A 321 -20.62 6.37 3.45
N ARG A 322 -20.06 7.31 4.22
CA ARG A 322 -18.89 8.10 3.78
C ARG A 322 -17.53 7.47 4.11
N ARG A 323 -17.34 6.87 5.29
CA ARG A 323 -16.08 6.20 5.63
C ARG A 323 -15.99 4.78 5.06
N ASN A 324 -17.12 4.13 4.83
CA ASN A 324 -17.17 2.77 4.31
C ASN A 324 -17.00 2.70 2.78
N LYS A 325 -16.95 3.83 2.07
CA LYS A 325 -16.90 3.83 0.61
C LYS A 325 -15.57 3.29 0.09
N GLU A 326 -14.44 3.82 0.57
CA GLU A 326 -13.10 3.39 0.14
C GLU A 326 -12.79 1.94 0.56
N MET A 327 -13.14 1.58 1.79
CA MET A 327 -12.96 0.20 2.26
C MET A 327 -13.87 -0.78 1.49
N GLY A 328 -15.09 -0.36 1.15
CA GLY A 328 -16.03 -1.16 0.37
C GLY A 328 -15.49 -1.47 -1.02
N THR A 329 -14.92 -0.50 -1.72
CA THR A 329 -14.41 -0.74 -3.08
C THR A 329 -13.21 -1.67 -3.10
N GLN A 330 -12.28 -1.56 -2.14
CA GLN A 330 -11.16 -2.49 -2.01
C GLN A 330 -11.63 -3.93 -1.72
N VAL A 331 -12.65 -4.09 -0.87
CA VAL A 331 -13.26 -5.40 -0.59
C VAL A 331 -13.92 -5.97 -1.84
N PHE A 332 -14.62 -5.16 -2.64
CA PHE A 332 -15.23 -5.61 -3.88
C PHE A 332 -14.20 -6.04 -4.92
N THR A 333 -13.13 -5.25 -5.09
CA THR A 333 -12.00 -5.61 -5.94
C THR A 333 -11.41 -6.96 -5.54
N THR A 334 -11.24 -7.18 -4.23
CA THR A 334 -10.76 -8.46 -3.68
C THR A 334 -11.73 -9.61 -3.98
N ILE A 335 -13.04 -9.41 -3.79
CA ILE A 335 -14.06 -10.43 -4.09
C ILE A 335 -14.05 -10.78 -5.58
N CYS A 336 -13.99 -9.80 -6.48
CA CYS A 336 -13.88 -10.03 -7.93
C CYS A 336 -12.62 -10.82 -8.27
N ALA A 337 -11.48 -10.47 -7.69
CA ALA A 337 -10.24 -11.21 -7.87
C ALA A 337 -10.33 -12.66 -7.35
N MET A 338 -10.98 -12.90 -6.21
CA MET A 338 -11.22 -14.26 -5.70
C MET A 338 -12.12 -15.06 -6.64
N ILE A 339 -13.18 -14.45 -7.19
CA ILE A 339 -14.08 -15.10 -8.16
C ILE A 339 -13.28 -15.58 -9.37
N THR A 340 -12.39 -14.76 -9.93
CA THR A 340 -11.58 -15.19 -11.06
C THR A 340 -10.67 -16.37 -10.76
N MET A 341 -10.18 -16.51 -9.54
CA MET A 341 -9.36 -17.67 -9.15
C MET A 341 -10.17 -18.96 -9.14
N VAL A 342 -11.46 -18.88 -8.80
CA VAL A 342 -12.39 -20.03 -8.90
C VAL A 342 -12.66 -20.37 -10.36
N CYS A 343 -12.74 -19.37 -11.24
CA CYS A 343 -12.94 -19.56 -12.68
C CYS A 343 -11.68 -20.10 -13.39
N LEU A 344 -10.49 -19.67 -12.97
CA LEU A 344 -9.21 -20.07 -13.54
C LEU A 344 -8.16 -20.26 -12.44
N GLN A 345 -7.67 -21.49 -12.28
CA GLN A 345 -6.61 -21.80 -11.31
C GLN A 345 -5.22 -21.27 -11.71
N LYS A 346 -5.07 -20.65 -12.88
CA LYS A 346 -3.79 -20.18 -13.40
C LYS A 346 -3.63 -18.67 -13.19
N ALA A 347 -2.51 -18.31 -12.55
CA ALA A 347 -1.85 -17.01 -12.49
C ALA A 347 -2.75 -15.77 -12.67
N ASN A 348 -3.38 -15.35 -11.57
CA ASN A 348 -3.96 -14.02 -11.46
C ASN A 348 -2.92 -13.05 -10.87
N ASN A 349 -2.73 -11.93 -11.56
CA ASN A 349 -1.85 -10.83 -11.20
C ASN A 349 -2.07 -10.34 -9.76
N PHE A 350 -3.33 -10.22 -9.34
CA PHE A 350 -3.70 -9.75 -8.02
C PHE A 350 -3.18 -10.69 -6.92
N GLN A 351 -3.48 -12.00 -7.00
CA GLN A 351 -3.05 -12.98 -6.01
C GLN A 351 -1.53 -13.12 -5.95
N LEU A 352 -0.83 -12.95 -7.07
CA LEU A 352 0.63 -12.94 -7.09
C LEU A 352 1.19 -11.75 -6.31
N ILE A 353 0.64 -10.55 -6.54
CA ILE A 353 1.07 -9.34 -5.84
C ILE A 353 0.78 -9.43 -4.35
N ILE A 354 -0.39 -9.94 -3.96
CA ILE A 354 -0.70 -10.21 -2.56
C ILE A 354 0.27 -11.24 -1.96
N GLY A 355 0.62 -12.30 -2.70
CA GLY A 355 1.59 -13.29 -2.26
C GLY A 355 3.00 -12.72 -2.05
N LEU A 356 3.47 -11.88 -2.97
CA LEU A 356 4.74 -11.16 -2.84
C LEU A 356 4.71 -10.17 -1.67
N PHE A 357 3.59 -9.47 -1.47
CA PHE A 357 3.39 -8.56 -0.35
C PHE A 357 3.40 -9.28 1.00
N LEU A 358 2.70 -10.42 1.11
CA LEU A 358 2.69 -11.25 2.32
C LEU A 358 4.11 -11.72 2.67
N LEU A 359 4.84 -12.22 1.68
CA LEU A 359 6.22 -12.66 1.89
C LEU A 359 7.14 -11.49 2.28
N GLY A 360 7.03 -10.35 1.61
CA GLY A 360 7.77 -9.12 1.96
C GLY A 360 7.43 -8.58 3.35
N SER A 361 6.21 -8.86 3.84
CA SER A 361 5.75 -8.51 5.19
C SER A 361 6.19 -9.51 6.26
N GLY A 362 6.91 -10.57 5.88
CA GLY A 362 7.39 -11.61 6.80
C GLY A 362 6.34 -12.67 7.15
N ALA A 363 5.28 -12.81 6.36
CA ALA A 363 4.29 -13.87 6.57
C ALA A 363 4.95 -15.25 6.47
N LEU A 364 4.56 -16.15 7.37
CA LEU A 364 5.06 -17.51 7.36
C LEU A 364 4.48 -18.30 6.18
N LYS A 365 5.17 -19.38 5.78
CA LYS A 365 4.69 -20.30 4.74
C LYS A 365 3.25 -20.77 5.01
N CYS A 366 2.95 -21.18 6.24
CA CYS A 366 1.62 -21.66 6.61
C CYS A 366 0.55 -20.58 6.48
N GLU A 367 0.85 -19.32 6.82
CA GLU A 367 -0.07 -18.20 6.70
C GLU A 367 -0.36 -17.91 5.23
N THR A 368 0.70 -17.86 4.41
CA THR A 368 0.58 -17.69 2.95
C THR A 368 -0.25 -18.80 2.32
N ASP A 369 -0.04 -20.06 2.72
CA ASP A 369 -0.81 -21.20 2.24
C ASP A 369 -2.30 -21.12 2.67
N VAL A 370 -2.59 -20.61 3.88
CA VAL A 370 -3.98 -20.34 4.32
C VAL A 370 -4.62 -19.27 3.43
N PHE A 371 -3.93 -18.16 3.14
CA PHE A 371 -4.42 -17.13 2.23
C PHE A 371 -4.61 -17.66 0.81
N ALA A 372 -3.73 -18.54 0.35
CA ALA A 372 -3.84 -19.18 -0.95
C ALA A 372 -5.07 -20.10 -1.03
N HIS A 373 -5.33 -20.89 0.00
CA HIS A 373 -6.54 -21.71 0.10
C HIS A 373 -7.82 -20.87 0.22
N ALA A 374 -7.74 -19.68 0.82
CA ALA A 374 -8.85 -18.72 0.85
C ALA A 374 -9.07 -18.04 -0.51
N GLY A 375 -8.14 -18.16 -1.45
CA GLY A 375 -8.21 -17.55 -2.78
C GLY A 375 -7.67 -16.11 -2.87
N LEU A 376 -6.97 -15.66 -1.83
CA LEU A 376 -6.44 -14.30 -1.68
C LEU A 376 -4.99 -14.17 -2.17
N SER A 377 -4.25 -15.26 -2.21
CA SER A 377 -2.84 -15.31 -2.62
C SER A 377 -2.58 -16.50 -3.54
N VAL A 378 -1.44 -16.53 -4.21
CA VAL A 378 -0.89 -17.77 -4.78
C VAL A 378 -0.19 -18.59 -3.69
N LEU A 379 0.07 -19.87 -3.97
CA LEU A 379 0.80 -20.75 -3.07
C LEU A 379 2.21 -20.22 -2.79
N TYR A 380 2.72 -20.46 -1.58
CA TYR A 380 4.06 -19.98 -1.19
C TYR A 380 5.16 -20.41 -2.16
N THR A 381 5.13 -21.66 -2.64
CA THR A 381 6.13 -22.17 -3.61
C THR A 381 6.13 -21.37 -4.91
N THR A 382 4.95 -20.98 -5.39
CA THR A 382 4.79 -20.14 -6.58
C THR A 382 5.32 -18.72 -6.33
N VAL A 383 5.08 -18.14 -5.14
CA VAL A 383 5.69 -16.84 -4.78
C VAL A 383 7.22 -16.91 -4.85
N ILE A 384 7.83 -17.98 -4.33
CA ILE A 384 9.29 -18.17 -4.37
C ILE A 384 9.81 -18.32 -5.81
N GLU A 385 9.12 -19.08 -6.65
CA GLU A 385 9.45 -19.18 -8.08
C GLU A 385 9.45 -17.80 -8.75
N HIS A 386 8.43 -16.99 -8.48
CA HIS A 386 8.34 -15.62 -9.00
C HIS A 386 9.42 -14.69 -8.43
N ILE A 387 9.85 -14.86 -7.19
CA ILE A 387 10.99 -14.11 -6.64
C ILE A 387 12.28 -14.48 -7.36
N ASN A 388 12.48 -15.75 -7.68
CA ASN A 388 13.66 -16.16 -8.44
C ASN A 388 13.64 -15.54 -9.85
N THR A 389 12.49 -15.57 -10.54
CA THR A 389 12.33 -14.88 -11.82
C THR A 389 12.56 -13.37 -11.70
N LEU A 390 12.04 -12.73 -10.66
CA LEU A 390 12.27 -11.30 -10.40
C LEU A 390 13.76 -10.99 -10.16
N SER A 391 14.46 -11.88 -9.44
CA SER A 391 15.91 -11.80 -9.23
C SER A 391 16.68 -11.89 -10.55
N GLU A 392 16.32 -12.85 -11.41
CA GLU A 392 16.92 -12.98 -12.75
C GLU A 392 16.67 -11.75 -13.63
N GLU A 393 15.45 -11.20 -13.61
CA GLU A 393 15.11 -9.95 -14.31
C GLU A 393 15.97 -8.77 -13.82
N ASN A 394 16.14 -8.64 -12.50
CA ASN A 394 16.93 -7.59 -11.89
C ASN A 394 18.43 -7.74 -12.20
N LEU A 395 18.95 -8.97 -12.19
CA LEU A 395 20.33 -9.24 -12.61
C LEU A 395 20.56 -8.85 -14.08
N ALA A 396 19.59 -9.09 -14.96
CA ALA A 396 19.68 -8.65 -16.35
C ALA A 396 19.72 -7.11 -16.48
N ILE A 397 18.99 -6.39 -15.61
CA ILE A 397 19.05 -4.92 -15.54
C ILE A 397 20.42 -4.46 -15.04
N ILE A 398 20.93 -5.06 -13.96
CA ILE A 398 22.24 -4.74 -13.38
C ILE A 398 23.36 -4.94 -14.41
N ARG A 399 23.36 -6.05 -15.14
CA ARG A 399 24.36 -6.31 -16.20
C ARG A 399 24.34 -5.22 -17.25
N ARG A 400 23.16 -4.81 -17.72
CA ARG A 400 23.03 -3.71 -18.67
C ARG A 400 23.58 -2.40 -18.12
N VAL A 401 23.27 -2.08 -16.86
CA VAL A 401 23.77 -0.85 -16.21
C VAL A 401 25.30 -0.84 -16.12
N ILE A 402 25.92 -1.98 -15.79
CA ILE A 402 27.38 -2.11 -15.73
C ILE A 402 28.02 -1.98 -17.12
N GLU A 403 27.36 -2.47 -18.17
CA GLU A 403 27.83 -2.34 -19.56
C GLU A 403 27.71 -0.89 -20.07
N GLU A 404 26.67 -0.17 -19.67
CA GLU A 404 26.37 1.18 -20.14
C GLU A 404 27.06 2.29 -19.35
N PHE A 405 27.31 2.08 -18.04
CA PHE A 405 27.76 3.15 -17.13
C PHE A 405 28.91 2.74 -16.23
N MET A 406 29.72 3.72 -15.82
CA MET A 406 30.62 3.56 -14.69
C MET A 406 29.82 3.41 -13.40
N CYS A 407 30.17 2.40 -12.62
CA CYS A 407 29.49 2.10 -11.37
C CYS A 407 30.49 2.01 -10.22
N SER A 408 30.05 2.44 -9.03
CA SER A 408 30.71 2.19 -7.76
C SER A 408 30.01 1.03 -7.07
N LEU A 409 30.79 0.13 -6.47
CA LEU A 409 30.26 -0.93 -5.63
C LEU A 409 30.46 -0.53 -4.17
N CYS A 410 29.39 -0.57 -3.40
CA CYS A 410 29.43 -0.38 -1.96
C CYS A 410 28.83 -1.62 -1.30
N TRP A 411 29.49 -2.18 -0.32
CA TRP A 411 28.96 -3.29 0.46
C TRP A 411 29.24 -3.06 1.94
N ASP A 412 28.40 -3.67 2.78
CA ASP A 412 28.52 -3.63 4.23
C ASP A 412 27.91 -4.90 4.84
N ASN A 413 28.34 -5.20 6.07
CA ASN A 413 27.87 -6.32 6.86
C ASN A 413 26.43 -6.11 7.35
N ILE A 414 25.55 -7.07 7.08
CA ILE A 414 24.22 -7.17 7.69
C ILE A 414 24.22 -8.24 8.78
N ASN A 415 23.86 -7.84 9.99
CA ASN A 415 23.73 -8.77 11.12
C ASN A 415 22.25 -8.93 11.48
N LEU A 416 21.69 -10.09 11.15
CA LEU A 416 20.31 -10.44 11.45
C LEU A 416 20.27 -11.30 12.72
N ALA A 417 19.78 -10.71 13.80
CA ALA A 417 19.62 -11.40 15.08
C ALA A 417 18.26 -12.14 15.11
N PHE A 418 18.29 -13.47 15.01
CA PHE A 418 17.10 -14.29 15.17
C PHE A 418 16.94 -14.65 16.64
N ARG A 419 15.98 -13.99 17.30
CA ARG A 419 15.63 -14.26 18.69
C ARG A 419 14.47 -15.24 18.75
N VAL A 420 14.64 -16.29 19.54
CA VAL A 420 13.63 -17.30 19.84
C VAL A 420 13.13 -17.03 21.26
N GLU A 421 11.82 -16.92 21.45
CA GLU A 421 11.21 -16.66 22.76
C GLU A 421 11.57 -17.73 23.81
N SER A 422 11.72 -18.98 23.37
CA SER A 422 12.12 -20.11 24.21
C SER A 422 13.24 -20.90 23.53
N GLN A 423 14.45 -20.81 24.08
CA GLN A 423 15.58 -21.59 23.60
C GLN A 423 15.32 -23.09 23.83
N ARG A 424 15.25 -23.85 22.73
CA ARG A 424 15.16 -25.32 22.73
C ARG A 424 16.47 -25.89 22.18
N LEU A 425 16.73 -27.17 22.44
CA LEU A 425 17.92 -27.87 21.92
C LEU A 425 18.11 -27.67 20.40
N ASN A 426 17.01 -27.59 19.64
CA ASN A 426 17.00 -27.41 18.18
C ASN A 426 16.62 -25.98 17.75
N SER A 427 16.39 -25.06 18.67
CA SER A 427 15.98 -23.68 18.36
C SER A 427 16.66 -22.74 19.34
N LYS A 428 17.86 -22.29 19.00
CA LYS A 428 18.63 -21.33 19.79
C LYS A 428 18.64 -19.99 19.08
N ASP A 429 18.82 -18.94 19.87
CA ASP A 429 19.17 -17.63 19.33
C ASP A 429 20.42 -17.79 18.47
N HIS A 430 20.37 -17.26 17.26
CA HIS A 430 21.51 -17.25 16.37
C HIS A 430 21.59 -15.91 15.66
N PHE A 431 22.83 -15.50 15.40
CA PHE A 431 23.13 -14.35 14.58
C PHE A 431 23.52 -14.87 13.21
N ASN A 432 22.75 -14.49 12.19
CA ASN A 432 23.18 -14.67 10.82
C ASN A 432 23.87 -13.39 10.39
N SER A 433 25.19 -13.47 10.26
CA SER A 433 26.00 -12.46 9.61
C SER A 433 26.01 -12.74 8.12
N GLY A 434 25.86 -11.68 7.34
CA GLY A 434 26.01 -11.70 5.89
C GLY A 434 26.50 -10.34 5.43
N THR A 435 26.69 -10.20 4.13
CA THR A 435 27.09 -8.95 3.49
C THR A 435 26.05 -8.60 2.43
N THR A 436 25.64 -7.33 2.39
CA THR A 436 24.79 -6.80 1.30
C THR A 436 25.60 -5.82 0.48
N ALA A 437 25.42 -5.85 -0.83
CA ALA A 437 26.08 -4.93 -1.74
C ALA A 437 25.05 -4.12 -2.54
N THR A 438 25.46 -2.93 -2.97
CA THR A 438 24.69 -2.04 -3.81
C THR A 438 25.60 -1.50 -4.90
N LEU A 439 25.12 -1.58 -6.14
CA LEU A 439 25.73 -0.93 -7.29
C LEU A 439 25.18 0.50 -7.37
N ILE A 440 26.07 1.48 -7.48
CA ILE A 440 25.75 2.90 -7.55
C ILE A 440 26.26 3.42 -8.88
N VAL A 441 25.38 4.01 -9.70
CA VAL A 441 25.81 4.63 -10.96
C VAL A 441 26.57 5.93 -10.66
N VAL A 442 27.76 6.07 -11.23
CA VAL A 442 28.62 7.23 -11.01
C VAL A 442 28.12 8.40 -11.85
N HIS A 443 27.90 9.55 -11.21
CA HIS A 443 27.51 10.78 -11.87
C HIS A 443 28.74 11.57 -12.34
N ASN A 444 28.69 12.10 -13.57
CA ASN A 444 29.72 12.96 -14.11
C ASN A 444 29.38 14.44 -13.78
N PRO A 445 30.13 15.10 -12.88
CA PRO A 445 29.79 16.45 -12.43
C PRO A 445 29.97 17.51 -13.52
N PHE A 446 30.76 17.24 -14.56
CA PHE A 446 31.03 18.19 -15.65
C PHE A 446 29.94 18.17 -16.72
N THR A 447 29.39 16.98 -17.03
CA THR A 447 28.34 16.83 -18.05
C THR A 447 26.93 16.87 -17.46
N GLY A 448 26.80 16.59 -16.16
CA GLY A 448 25.51 16.45 -15.50
C GLY A 448 24.79 15.13 -15.80
N LEU A 449 25.43 14.21 -16.52
CA LEU A 449 24.88 12.90 -16.92
C LEU A 449 25.57 11.75 -16.16
N ASN A 450 25.03 10.54 -16.28
CA ASN A 450 25.70 9.33 -15.79
C ASN A 450 27.02 9.13 -16.56
N ALA A 451 28.10 8.82 -15.84
CA ALA A 451 29.43 8.64 -16.41
C ALA A 451 29.48 7.37 -17.27
N ALA A 452 29.89 7.48 -18.52
CA ALA A 452 30.11 6.34 -19.40
C ALA A 452 31.45 5.64 -19.08
N PRO A 453 31.61 4.34 -19.38
CA PRO A 453 32.88 3.64 -19.21
C PRO A 453 34.04 4.40 -19.88
N GLY A 454 35.00 4.85 -19.06
CA GLY A 454 36.17 5.62 -19.51
C GLY A 454 36.08 7.14 -19.34
N ASP A 455 34.94 7.70 -18.94
CA ASP A 455 34.79 9.13 -18.67
C ASP A 455 35.71 9.62 -17.54
N LEU A 456 35.85 8.80 -16.49
CA LEU A 456 36.78 9.08 -15.40
C LEU A 456 38.14 8.49 -15.75
N SER A 457 39.13 9.36 -15.92
CA SER A 457 40.49 8.91 -16.20
C SER A 457 41.04 8.12 -15.03
N LEU A 458 41.34 6.83 -15.27
CA LEU A 458 42.08 5.99 -14.31
C LEU A 458 43.47 6.56 -13.99
N SER A 459 43.96 7.51 -14.79
CA SER A 459 45.21 8.25 -14.52
C SER A 459 45.15 9.12 -13.26
N MET A 460 43.98 9.34 -12.66
CA MET A 460 43.88 9.99 -11.35
C MET A 460 44.43 9.12 -10.23
N ASN A 461 44.46 7.80 -10.42
CA ASN A 461 45.19 6.90 -9.55
C ASN A 461 46.66 6.92 -9.98
N LEU A 462 47.49 7.65 -9.25
CA LEU A 462 48.94 7.53 -9.38
C LEU A 462 49.31 6.05 -9.24
N GLU A 463 50.21 5.55 -10.10
CA GLU A 463 50.75 4.20 -9.92
C GLU A 463 51.30 4.10 -8.49
N HIS A 464 50.72 3.18 -7.71
CA HIS A 464 51.17 2.92 -6.35
C HIS A 464 52.51 2.19 -6.40
N THR A 465 53.61 2.94 -6.52
CA THR A 465 54.98 2.39 -6.46
C THR A 465 55.36 1.97 -5.03
N THR A 466 54.62 2.43 -4.02
CA THR A 466 54.90 2.18 -2.61
C THR A 466 53.61 1.90 -1.83
N SER A 467 53.67 0.98 -0.86
CA SER A 467 52.56 0.68 0.07
C SER A 467 52.20 1.86 0.99
N ARG A 468 53.13 2.81 1.15
CA ARG A 468 52.89 4.10 1.78
C ARG A 468 52.72 5.13 0.69
N ILE A 469 51.52 5.71 0.58
CA ILE A 469 51.35 6.95 -0.18
C ILE A 469 52.17 8.00 0.58
N PRO A 470 53.22 8.60 0.00
CA PRO A 470 53.90 9.72 0.63
C PRO A 470 52.97 10.94 0.54
N ILE A 471 51.92 10.95 1.36
CA ILE A 471 51.11 12.15 1.55
C ILE A 471 52.02 13.10 2.30
N SER A 472 52.49 14.14 1.60
CA SER A 472 53.15 15.26 2.25
C SER A 472 52.09 16.01 3.06
N ILE A 473 51.83 15.51 4.26
CA ILE A 473 50.89 16.14 5.19
C ILE A 473 51.58 17.39 5.72
N SER A 474 51.38 18.50 5.03
CA SER A 474 51.77 19.80 5.57
C SER A 474 50.81 20.16 6.72
N PRO A 475 51.24 20.92 7.74
CA PRO A 475 50.32 21.43 8.76
C PRO A 475 49.12 22.20 8.19
N ARG A 476 49.30 22.84 7.02
CA ARG A 476 48.23 23.53 6.27
C ARG A 476 47.20 22.58 5.65
N SER A 477 47.55 21.29 5.50
CA SER A 477 46.63 20.25 5.01
C SER A 477 45.80 19.63 6.15
N LEU A 478 46.22 19.80 7.40
CA LEU A 478 45.51 19.27 8.58
C LEU A 478 44.60 20.30 9.25
N LEU A 479 44.92 21.59 9.09
CA LEU A 479 44.19 22.68 9.72
C LEU A 479 43.59 23.58 8.64
N PRO A 480 42.33 24.02 8.82
CA PRO A 480 41.74 25.02 7.93
C PRO A 480 42.60 26.28 7.95
N SER A 481 42.76 26.91 6.78
CA SER A 481 43.40 28.22 6.70
C SER A 481 42.57 29.27 7.46
N HIS A 482 43.18 30.43 7.73
CA HIS A 482 42.43 31.54 8.32
C HIS A 482 41.22 31.94 7.48
N ASP A 483 41.37 31.92 6.15
CA ASP A 483 40.30 32.23 5.21
C ASP A 483 39.19 31.17 5.21
N ASP A 484 39.55 29.89 5.36
CA ASP A 484 38.57 28.80 5.52
C ASP A 484 37.77 28.97 6.81
N LEU A 485 38.42 29.36 7.91
CA LEU A 485 37.75 29.61 9.18
C LEU A 485 36.79 30.81 9.11
N LEU A 486 37.18 31.87 8.42
CA LEU A 486 36.31 33.02 8.17
C LEU A 486 35.11 32.62 7.31
N THR A 487 35.34 31.82 6.27
CA THR A 487 34.30 31.27 5.39
C THR A 487 33.33 30.38 6.17
N LEU A 488 33.85 29.44 6.97
CA LEU A 488 33.06 28.58 7.83
C LEU A 488 32.22 29.40 8.81
N LYS A 489 32.79 30.43 9.44
CA LYS A 489 32.06 31.32 10.35
C LYS A 489 30.92 32.06 9.63
N LYS A 490 31.13 32.54 8.40
CA LYS A 490 30.07 33.15 7.58
C LYS A 490 28.95 32.14 7.27
N CYS A 491 29.30 30.92 6.88
CA CYS A 491 28.35 29.83 6.62
C CYS A 491 27.52 29.47 7.86
N LEU A 492 28.16 29.30 9.01
CA LEU A 492 27.48 28.99 10.28
C LEU A 492 26.51 30.11 10.69
N LEU A 493 26.92 31.37 10.55
CA LEU A 493 26.05 32.52 10.82
C LEU A 493 24.85 32.57 9.86
N TRP A 494 25.06 32.26 8.58
CA TRP A 494 23.98 32.17 7.60
C TRP A 494 23.00 31.03 7.97
N GLN A 495 23.49 29.83 8.28
CA GLN A 495 22.66 28.69 8.71
C GLN A 495 21.85 28.99 9.97
N LEU A 496 22.45 29.64 10.98
CA LEU A 496 21.74 30.06 12.19
C LEU A 496 20.62 31.05 11.89
N LYS A 497 20.87 32.02 10.99
CA LYS A 497 19.84 32.96 10.54
C LYS A 497 18.71 32.26 9.77
N GLN A 498 19.04 31.33 8.88
CA GLN A 498 18.05 30.53 8.16
C GLN A 498 17.18 29.70 9.12
N ALA A 499 17.81 28.99 10.06
CA ALA A 499 17.11 28.20 11.06
C ALA A 499 16.17 29.07 11.92
N ALA A 500 16.62 30.27 12.31
CA ALA A 500 15.78 31.23 13.01
C ALA A 500 14.58 31.68 12.15
N LEU A 501 14.78 31.96 10.86
CA LEU A 501 13.71 32.35 9.93
C LEU A 501 12.67 31.25 9.71
N GLU A 502 13.08 29.98 9.73
CA GLU A 502 12.18 28.84 9.52
C GLU A 502 11.38 28.47 10.78
N HIS A 503 11.97 28.66 11.97
CA HIS A 503 11.39 28.14 13.22
C HIS A 503 10.82 29.22 14.14
N LYS A 504 11.09 30.51 13.88
CA LYS A 504 10.56 31.63 14.67
C LYS A 504 9.62 32.48 13.81
N PRO A 505 8.29 32.39 14.05
CA PRO A 505 7.29 33.14 13.30
C PRO A 505 7.56 34.66 13.29
N GLU A 506 8.17 35.18 14.36
CA GLU A 506 8.53 36.59 14.51
C GLU A 506 9.46 37.08 13.40
N PHE A 507 10.26 36.19 12.79
CA PHE A 507 11.21 36.53 11.74
C PHE A 507 10.71 36.26 10.32
N HIS A 508 9.51 35.71 10.12
CA HIS A 508 9.01 35.37 8.77
C HIS A 508 8.99 36.56 7.79
N HIS A 509 8.78 37.78 8.29
CA HIS A 509 8.79 39.00 7.49
C HIS A 509 10.16 39.31 6.85
N LEU A 510 11.24 38.73 7.36
CA LEU A 510 12.60 38.89 6.83
C LEU A 510 12.95 37.86 5.75
N LYS A 511 12.15 36.80 5.57
CA LYS A 511 12.41 35.72 4.60
C LYS A 511 12.58 36.23 3.15
N PRO A 512 11.81 37.22 2.65
CA PRO A 512 11.99 37.76 1.30
C PRO A 512 13.33 38.49 1.09
N HIS A 513 13.95 38.96 2.18
CA HIS A 513 15.21 39.71 2.14
C HIS A 513 16.43 38.84 2.50
N PHE A 514 16.20 37.58 2.87
CA PHE A 514 17.27 36.68 3.25
C PHE A 514 17.86 36.00 2.00
N PRO A 515 19.19 36.09 1.78
CA PRO A 515 19.80 35.50 0.60
C PRO A 515 19.67 33.98 0.63
N SER A 516 19.39 33.38 -0.53
CA SER A 516 19.22 31.93 -0.67
C SER A 516 20.50 31.13 -0.43
N SER A 517 21.66 31.79 -0.38
CA SER A 517 22.96 31.20 -0.07
C SER A 517 23.83 32.15 0.79
N PRO A 518 24.86 31.65 1.48
CA PRO A 518 25.81 32.50 2.20
C PRO A 518 26.49 33.52 1.28
N PRO A 519 26.55 34.82 1.65
CA PRO A 519 27.24 35.82 0.86
C PRO A 519 28.76 35.58 0.84
N ASP A 520 29.39 35.84 -0.31
CA ASP A 520 30.83 35.75 -0.59
C ASP A 520 31.44 34.34 -0.54
N VAL A 521 30.65 33.29 -0.41
CA VAL A 521 31.15 31.92 -0.50
C VAL A 521 30.88 31.44 -1.92
N HIS A 522 31.90 31.51 -2.77
CA HIS A 522 31.95 30.74 -4.02
C HIS A 522 32.12 29.26 -3.67
N THR A 523 31.16 28.68 -2.96
CA THR A 523 31.10 27.24 -2.79
C THR A 523 30.78 26.69 -4.16
N GLU A 524 31.70 25.93 -4.74
CA GLU A 524 31.39 25.02 -5.82
C GLU A 524 30.30 24.08 -5.28
N GLN A 525 29.04 24.42 -5.56
CA GLN A 525 27.93 23.61 -5.14
C GLN A 525 28.02 22.31 -5.92
N ILE A 526 28.09 21.19 -5.21
CA ILE A 526 27.96 19.88 -5.81
C ILE A 526 26.58 19.86 -6.50
N ALA A 527 26.58 19.64 -7.81
CA ALA A 527 25.35 19.58 -8.58
C ALA A 527 24.42 18.52 -7.97
N LEU A 528 23.23 18.95 -7.55
CA LEU A 528 22.25 18.06 -6.97
C LEU A 528 21.76 17.09 -8.04
N HIS A 529 21.99 15.80 -7.83
CA HIS A 529 21.48 14.74 -8.69
C HIS A 529 20.86 13.64 -7.82
N LYS A 530 19.93 12.88 -8.40
CA LYS A 530 19.38 11.69 -7.75
C LYS A 530 20.30 10.52 -8.09
N THR A 531 20.96 9.97 -7.08
CA THR A 531 21.80 8.78 -7.24
C THR A 531 20.94 7.56 -7.59
N GLU A 532 21.28 6.89 -8.69
CA GLU A 532 20.68 5.62 -9.07
C GLU A 532 21.40 4.48 -8.35
N GLN A 533 20.63 3.64 -7.66
CA GLN A 533 21.15 2.56 -6.82
C GLN A 533 20.44 1.26 -7.17
N TYR A 534 21.21 0.19 -7.31
CA TYR A 534 20.74 -1.14 -7.65
C TYR A 534 21.23 -2.12 -6.56
N PRO A 535 20.34 -2.54 -5.64
CA PRO A 535 20.69 -3.54 -4.64
C PRO A 535 21.11 -4.86 -5.29
N LEU A 536 22.19 -5.45 -4.79
CA LEU A 536 22.68 -6.75 -5.21
C LEU A 536 22.25 -7.82 -4.21
N SER A 537 22.31 -9.09 -4.63
CA SER A 537 21.96 -10.22 -3.77
C SER A 537 22.79 -10.25 -2.49
N ALA A 538 22.13 -10.52 -1.36
CA ALA A 538 22.82 -10.73 -0.09
C ALA A 538 23.70 -11.99 -0.15
N MET A 539 24.85 -11.92 0.51
CA MET A 539 25.87 -12.95 0.53
C MET A 539 26.05 -13.45 1.97
N HIS A 540 26.24 -14.76 2.16
CA HIS A 540 26.50 -15.32 3.49
C HIS A 540 28.01 -15.32 3.79
N GLU A 541 28.65 -14.18 3.53
CA GLU A 541 30.06 -13.94 3.78
C GLU A 541 30.18 -12.84 4.84
N ASP A 542 31.14 -12.97 5.75
CA ASP A 542 31.44 -11.98 6.77
C ASP A 542 32.67 -11.15 6.36
N GLU A 543 32.45 -9.87 6.07
CA GLU A 543 33.50 -8.92 5.69
C GLU A 543 34.49 -8.61 6.83
N SER A 544 34.24 -9.08 8.07
CA SER A 544 35.11 -8.80 9.21
C SER A 544 36.56 -9.31 9.06
N SER A 545 36.80 -10.18 8.07
CA SER A 545 38.13 -10.70 7.71
C SER A 545 38.54 -10.30 6.29
N LEU A 546 39.85 -10.25 6.06
CA LEU A 546 40.42 -9.99 4.73
C LEU A 546 39.99 -11.05 3.70
N ASP A 547 39.97 -12.32 4.10
CA ASP A 547 39.48 -13.41 3.25
C ASP A 547 37.99 -13.26 2.92
N GLY A 548 37.18 -12.85 3.91
CA GLY A 548 35.76 -12.54 3.71
C GLY A 548 35.53 -11.39 2.73
N THR A 549 36.34 -10.32 2.83
CA THR A 549 36.30 -9.21 1.85
C THR A 549 36.64 -9.70 0.44
N ILE A 550 37.66 -10.55 0.29
CA ILE A 550 38.04 -11.15 -1.00
C ILE A 550 36.91 -12.03 -1.55
N ASN A 551 36.25 -12.80 -0.69
CA ASN A 551 35.12 -13.65 -1.09
C ASN A 551 33.93 -12.83 -1.57
N VAL A 552 33.57 -11.78 -0.84
CA VAL A 552 32.53 -10.81 -1.24
C VAL A 552 32.86 -10.25 -2.63
N TYR A 553 34.07 -9.74 -2.83
CA TYR A 553 34.50 -9.22 -4.12
C TYR A 553 34.37 -10.26 -5.24
N ASN A 554 34.89 -11.46 -5.03
CA ASN A 554 34.82 -12.54 -6.02
C ASN A 554 33.38 -12.93 -6.34
N GLN A 555 32.50 -12.96 -5.34
CA GLN A 555 31.09 -13.27 -5.55
C GLN A 555 30.39 -12.19 -6.37
N LEU A 556 30.61 -10.92 -6.03
CA LEU A 556 30.07 -9.79 -6.79
C LEU A 556 30.53 -9.79 -8.25
N MET A 557 31.83 -10.05 -8.50
CA MET A 557 32.36 -10.13 -9.86
C MET A 557 31.81 -11.33 -10.63
N ARG A 558 31.64 -12.49 -9.98
CA ARG A 558 31.02 -13.66 -10.62
C ARG A 558 29.58 -13.41 -11.00
N THR A 559 28.78 -12.80 -10.12
CA THR A 559 27.37 -12.50 -10.39
C THR A 559 27.20 -11.42 -11.46
N SER A 560 28.14 -10.48 -11.54
CA SER A 560 28.09 -9.38 -12.52
C SER A 560 28.52 -9.79 -13.93
N TYR A 561 29.46 -10.73 -14.06
CA TYR A 561 30.08 -11.10 -15.35
C TYR A 561 29.83 -12.53 -15.83
N GLY A 562 29.35 -13.43 -14.97
CA GLY A 562 28.88 -14.79 -15.35
C GLY A 562 27.37 -14.81 -15.40
#